data_AF-A0A8S3FW71-F1
#
_entry.id   AF-A0A8S3FW71-F1
#
_cell.length_a   1.000
_cell.length_b   1.000
_cell.length_c   1.000
_cell.angle_alpha   90.00
_cell.angle_beta   90.00
_cell.angle_gamma   90.00
#
_symmetry.space_group_name_H-M   'P 1'
#
loop_
_entity.id
_entity.type
_entity.pdbx_description
1 polymer ?
#
loop_
_entity_poly.entity_id
_entity_poly.type
_entity_poly.pdbx_seq_one_letter_code
_entity_poly.pdbx_strand_id
1 'polypeptide(L)'
;MVLWHCDTIHAVDSIHRGQSDSSVFYIPAVPLCEMNVKYLVQQRDAFLQGIPPPDFPGGEGESHHIGRGTHEELIQLIGGRSMGFELFSIKSDMQLGEKQVTTRANTILNL
;
A
#
# COMPACT_ATOMS: atom_id res chain seq x y z
N MET A 1 -0.76 7.81 15.89
CA MET A 1 0.11 7.58 14.72
C MET A 1 1.47 8.21 15.01
N VAL A 2 2.54 7.52 14.65
CA VAL A 2 3.92 8.02 14.76
C VAL A 2 4.50 8.01 13.36
N LEU A 3 5.14 9.10 12.97
CA LEU A 3 5.80 9.25 11.67
C LEU A 3 7.24 9.70 11.89
N TRP A 4 8.14 9.20 11.07
CA TRP A 4 9.52 9.66 10.97
C TRP A 4 9.91 9.75 9.50
N HIS A 5 10.89 10.59 9.19
CA HIS A 5 11.40 10.74 7.83
C HIS A 5 12.13 9.46 7.40
N CYS A 6 12.17 9.15 6.10
CA CYS A 6 12.86 7.94 5.61
C CYS A 6 14.36 7.93 5.96
N ASP A 7 14.94 9.10 6.21
CA ASP A 7 16.36 9.26 6.62
C ASP A 7 16.56 9.37 8.14
N THR A 8 15.51 9.26 8.94
CA THR A 8 15.63 9.29 10.41
C THR A 8 16.19 7.97 10.93
N ILE A 9 17.33 8.03 11.63
CA ILE A 9 17.87 6.90 12.37
C ILE A 9 16.85 6.48 13.43
N HIS A 10 16.48 5.20 13.44
CA HIS A 10 15.54 4.64 14.39
C HIS A 10 15.98 3.24 14.82
N ALA A 11 15.55 2.83 16.02
CA ALA A 11 15.77 1.51 16.57
C ALA A 11 14.57 1.13 17.46
N VAL A 12 14.36 -0.17 17.64
CA VAL A 12 13.44 -0.71 18.63
C VAL A 12 14.23 -1.06 19.89
N ASP A 13 13.62 -0.87 21.06
CA ASP A 13 14.24 -1.26 22.33
C ASP A 13 14.57 -2.76 22.36
N SER A 14 15.76 -3.08 22.87
CA SER A 14 16.22 -4.47 22.98
C SER A 14 15.45 -5.30 24.00
N ILE A 15 14.78 -4.65 24.97
CA ILE A 15 14.03 -5.32 26.04
C ILE A 15 12.73 -4.55 26.29
N HIS A 16 11.61 -5.26 26.22
CA HIS A 16 10.32 -4.76 26.65
C HIS A 16 10.01 -5.21 28.08
N ARG A 17 9.91 -4.25 29.03
CA ARG A 17 9.53 -4.51 30.44
C ARG A 17 8.10 -4.09 30.78
N GLY A 18 7.27 -3.88 29.75
CA GLY A 18 5.85 -3.55 29.91
C GLY A 18 5.05 -4.73 30.47
N GLN A 19 3.83 -4.44 30.93
CA GLN A 19 2.92 -5.44 31.50
C GLN A 19 1.91 -6.00 30.48
N SER A 20 1.96 -5.51 29.24
CA SER A 20 1.02 -5.85 28.17
C SER A 20 1.71 -5.74 26.83
N ASP A 21 1.15 -6.35 25.78
CA ASP A 21 1.69 -6.30 24.43
C ASP A 21 1.87 -4.87 23.89
N SER A 22 2.92 -4.69 23.09
CA SER A 22 3.16 -3.46 22.32
C SER A 22 2.99 -3.78 20.84
N SER A 23 1.76 -3.61 20.35
CA SER A 23 1.36 -3.99 19.00
C SER A 23 1.14 -2.77 18.11
N VAL A 24 1.66 -2.81 16.88
CA VAL A 24 1.54 -1.74 15.89
C VAL A 24 1.26 -2.31 14.50
N PHE A 25 0.63 -1.50 13.64
CA PHE A 25 0.58 -1.74 12.20
C PHE A 25 1.56 -0.81 11.48
N TYR A 26 2.34 -1.36 10.55
CA TYR A 26 3.24 -0.58 9.71
C TYR A 26 2.50 -0.07 8.48
N ILE A 27 2.27 1.25 8.42
CA ILE A 27 1.57 1.91 7.31
C ILE A 27 2.39 3.14 6.89
N PRO A 28 3.21 3.05 5.83
CA PRO A 28 4.03 4.17 5.38
C PRO A 28 3.24 5.21 4.58
N ALA A 29 3.79 6.41 4.46
CA ALA A 29 3.33 7.39 3.48
C ALA A 29 4.03 7.13 2.14
N VAL A 30 3.28 6.66 1.14
CA VAL A 30 3.81 6.30 -0.18
C VAL A 30 3.20 7.22 -1.23
N PRO A 31 3.92 8.25 -1.71
CA PRO A 31 3.36 9.20 -2.68
C PRO A 31 3.21 8.56 -4.06
N LEU A 32 2.32 9.12 -4.88
CA LEU A 32 2.14 8.70 -6.26
C LEU A 32 3.39 9.04 -7.08
N CYS A 33 4.10 8.02 -7.55
CA CYS A 33 5.20 8.15 -8.50
C CYS A 33 5.30 6.88 -9.37
N GLU A 34 6.01 6.96 -10.50
CA GLU A 34 6.11 5.82 -11.42
C GLU A 34 6.65 4.54 -10.75
N MET A 35 7.63 4.67 -9.86
CA MET A 35 8.19 3.53 -9.13
C MET A 35 7.13 2.87 -8.23
N ASN A 36 6.42 3.68 -7.45
CA ASN A 36 5.43 3.18 -6.49
C ASN A 36 4.21 2.58 -7.19
N VAL A 37 3.82 3.08 -8.37
CA VAL A 37 2.69 2.50 -9.13
C VAL A 37 3.06 1.14 -9.72
N LYS A 38 4.31 0.93 -10.13
CA LYS A 38 4.78 -0.40 -10.57
C LYS A 38 4.72 -1.42 -9.43
N TYR A 39 5.01 -1.00 -8.21
CA TYR A 39 4.84 -1.83 -7.02
C TYR A 39 3.36 -2.05 -6.69
N LEU A 40 2.52 -1.01 -6.81
CA LEU A 40 1.08 -1.08 -6.56
C LEU A 40 0.39 -2.17 -7.39
N VAL A 41 0.78 -2.35 -8.65
CA VAL A 41 0.27 -3.45 -9.50
C VAL A 41 0.60 -4.81 -8.89
N GLN A 42 1.84 -5.03 -8.45
CA GLN A 42 2.24 -6.30 -7.83
C GLN A 42 1.55 -6.51 -6.48
N GLN A 43 1.42 -5.45 -5.67
CA GLN A 43 0.70 -5.49 -4.40
C GLN A 43 -0.78 -5.87 -4.60
N ARG A 44 -1.44 -5.28 -5.61
CA ARG A 44 -2.82 -5.61 -5.97
C ARG A 44 -2.97 -7.08 -6.33
N ASP A 45 -2.08 -7.59 -7.17
CA ASP A 45 -2.15 -8.98 -7.64
C ASP A 45 -1.86 -9.97 -6.48
N ALA A 46 -0.94 -9.63 -5.58
CA ALA A 46 -0.68 -10.41 -4.36
C ALA A 46 -1.88 -10.39 -3.40
N PHE A 47 -2.52 -9.22 -3.22
CA PHE A 47 -3.71 -9.06 -2.40
C PHE A 47 -4.89 -9.90 -2.93
N LEU A 48 -5.12 -9.94 -4.25
CA LEU A 48 -6.16 -10.78 -4.84
C LEU A 48 -5.92 -12.27 -4.55
N GLN A 49 -4.66 -12.71 -4.66
CA GLN A 49 -4.26 -14.10 -4.39
C GLN A 49 -4.18 -14.43 -2.89
N GLY A 50 -4.14 -13.43 -2.01
CA GLY A 50 -3.95 -13.61 -0.58
C GLY A 50 -2.54 -14.07 -0.21
N ILE A 51 -1.54 -13.78 -1.04
CA ILE A 51 -0.14 -14.16 -0.80
C ILE A 51 0.68 -12.96 -0.30
N PRO A 52 1.86 -13.18 0.31
CA PRO A 52 2.71 -12.08 0.75
C PRO A 52 3.12 -11.18 -0.44
N PRO A 53 3.23 -9.85 -0.23
CA PRO A 53 3.74 -8.95 -1.25
C PRO A 53 5.23 -9.23 -1.57
N PRO A 54 5.74 -8.78 -2.74
CA PRO A 54 7.02 -9.24 -3.29
C PRO A 54 8.26 -8.88 -2.45
N ASP A 55 8.17 -7.90 -1.57
CA ASP A 55 9.28 -7.49 -0.69
C ASP A 55 9.42 -8.39 0.55
N PHE A 56 8.46 -9.28 0.79
CA PHE A 56 8.45 -10.21 1.93
C PHE A 56 8.80 -11.62 1.47
N PRO A 57 9.23 -12.50 2.40
CA PRO A 57 9.35 -13.93 2.09
C PRO A 57 8.03 -14.47 1.51
N GLY A 58 8.11 -15.12 0.35
CA GLY A 58 6.95 -15.68 -0.33
C GLY A 58 6.31 -16.86 0.42
N GLY A 59 5.28 -17.45 -0.19
CA GLY A 59 4.53 -18.58 0.36
C GLY A 59 3.04 -18.44 0.08
N GLU A 60 2.24 -19.32 0.69
CA GLU A 60 0.78 -19.31 0.55
C GLU A 60 0.12 -18.16 1.31
N GLY A 61 0.84 -17.52 2.25
CA GLY A 61 0.37 -16.35 2.99
C GLY A 61 -0.98 -16.58 3.67
N GLU A 62 -1.90 -15.66 3.40
CA GLU A 62 -3.25 -15.64 3.97
C GLU A 62 -4.30 -16.30 3.07
N SER A 63 -3.90 -16.92 1.96
CA SER A 63 -4.80 -17.43 0.91
C SER A 63 -5.87 -18.42 1.39
N HIS A 64 -5.62 -19.12 2.49
CA HIS A 64 -6.55 -20.08 3.11
C HIS A 64 -7.18 -19.59 4.43
N HIS A 65 -6.89 -18.36 4.87
CA HIS A 65 -7.39 -17.85 6.14
C HIS A 65 -8.85 -17.42 6.05
N ILE A 66 -9.61 -17.76 7.09
CA ILE A 66 -11.00 -17.31 7.27
C ILE A 66 -10.97 -15.87 7.79
N GLY A 67 -11.79 -15.00 7.22
CA GLY A 67 -11.89 -13.59 7.63
C GLY A 67 -10.83 -12.67 7.03
N ARG A 68 -10.13 -13.12 5.97
CA ARG A 68 -9.22 -12.27 5.19
C ARG A 68 -10.00 -11.15 4.51
N GLY A 69 -9.48 -9.93 4.56
CA GLY A 69 -10.06 -8.79 3.86
C GLY A 69 -10.12 -9.01 2.34
N THR A 70 -11.26 -8.69 1.72
CA THR A 70 -11.48 -8.92 0.29
C THR A 70 -11.54 -7.65 -0.54
N HIS A 71 -11.45 -7.80 -1.87
CA HIS A 71 -11.62 -6.69 -2.81
C HIS A 71 -13.00 -6.03 -2.65
N GLU A 72 -14.05 -6.83 -2.45
CA GLU A 72 -15.44 -6.38 -2.30
C GLU A 72 -15.64 -5.50 -1.07
N GLU A 73 -14.98 -5.83 0.04
CA GLU A 73 -14.99 -5.00 1.25
C GLU A 73 -14.22 -3.69 1.03
N LEU A 74 -13.13 -3.75 0.25
CA LEU A 74 -12.25 -2.63 0.00
C LEU A 74 -12.87 -1.54 -0.88
N ILE A 75 -13.61 -1.93 -1.92
CA ILE A 75 -14.28 -0.98 -2.83
C ILE A 75 -15.40 -0.19 -2.14
N GLN A 76 -15.98 -0.71 -1.05
CA GLN A 76 -17.02 -0.01 -0.30
C GLN A 76 -16.48 1.17 0.53
N LEU A 77 -15.17 1.19 0.81
CA LEU A 77 -14.58 2.06 1.82
C LEU A 77 -13.85 3.30 1.28
N ILE A 78 -13.63 3.42 -0.03
CA ILE A 78 -12.74 4.39 -0.75
C ILE A 78 -11.29 3.92 -1.02
N GLY A 79 -10.97 2.66 -0.73
CA GLY A 79 -9.60 2.13 -0.87
C GLY A 79 -9.16 1.79 -2.30
N GLY A 80 -10.10 1.77 -3.26
CA GLY A 80 -9.88 1.24 -4.62
C GLY A 80 -8.66 1.83 -5.34
N ARG A 81 -8.51 3.17 -5.32
CA ARG A 81 -7.36 3.86 -5.94
C ARG A 81 -6.04 3.51 -5.25
N SER A 82 -6.02 3.54 -3.92
CA SER A 82 -4.83 3.25 -3.11
C SER A 82 -4.36 1.80 -3.23
N MET A 83 -5.22 0.90 -3.72
CA MET A 83 -4.92 -0.51 -3.97
C MET A 83 -4.85 -0.85 -5.47
N GLY A 84 -4.84 0.14 -6.35
CA GLY A 84 -4.67 -0.08 -7.79
C GLY A 84 -5.86 -0.75 -8.49
N PHE A 85 -7.04 -0.70 -7.89
CA PHE A 85 -8.30 -1.19 -8.46
C PHE A 85 -9.08 -0.12 -9.22
N GLU A 86 -8.68 1.15 -9.10
CA GLU A 86 -9.29 2.27 -9.80
C GLU A 86 -8.22 3.20 -10.37
N LEU A 87 -8.55 3.87 -11.48
CA LEU A 87 -7.73 4.95 -12.00
C LEU A 87 -7.74 6.17 -11.06
N PHE A 88 -6.62 6.87 -11.02
CA PHE A 88 -6.50 8.14 -10.32
C PHE A 88 -7.23 9.25 -11.09
N SER A 89 -7.97 10.08 -10.37
CA SER A 89 -8.74 11.18 -10.95
C SER A 89 -7.82 12.31 -11.43
N ILE A 90 -7.98 12.72 -12.69
CA ILE A 90 -7.28 13.89 -13.25
C ILE A 90 -8.22 15.10 -13.17
N LYS A 91 -7.78 16.18 -12.51
CA LYS A 91 -8.55 17.43 -12.37
C LYS A 91 -7.96 18.54 -13.23
N SER A 92 -8.77 19.55 -13.55
CA SER A 92 -8.37 20.67 -14.41
C SER A 92 -7.41 21.65 -13.75
N ASP A 93 -7.42 21.72 -12.42
CA ASP A 93 -6.61 22.62 -11.58
C ASP A 93 -5.27 22.01 -11.14
N MET A 94 -4.97 20.77 -11.57
CA MET A 94 -3.71 20.10 -11.27
C MET A 94 -2.50 20.84 -11.85
N GLN A 95 -1.41 20.85 -11.10
CA GLN A 95 -0.13 21.32 -11.62
C GLN A 95 0.40 20.37 -12.70
N LEU A 96 1.30 20.86 -13.57
CA LEU A 96 1.82 20.07 -14.68
C LEU A 96 2.43 18.74 -14.22
N GLY A 97 3.25 18.75 -13.16
CA GLY A 97 3.87 17.53 -12.61
C GLY A 97 2.86 16.54 -12.05
N GLU A 98 1.86 17.03 -11.30
CA GLU A 98 0.77 16.21 -10.76
C GLU A 98 -0.03 15.53 -11.89
N LYS A 99 -0.37 16.29 -12.94
CA LYS A 99 -1.09 15.75 -14.09
C LYS A 99 -0.28 14.71 -14.86
N GLN A 100 1.02 14.96 -15.04
CA GLN A 100 1.94 14.03 -15.70
C GLN A 100 2.07 12.72 -14.92
N VAL A 101 2.34 12.77 -13.61
CA VAL A 101 2.50 11.57 -12.79
C VAL A 101 1.18 10.79 -12.69
N THR A 102 0.05 11.47 -12.58
CA THR A 102 -1.28 10.84 -12.53
C THR A 102 -1.61 10.14 -13.85
N THR A 103 -1.34 10.79 -14.98
CA THR A 103 -1.54 10.20 -16.31
C THR A 103 -0.65 8.97 -16.50
N ARG A 104 0.63 9.08 -16.12
CA ARG A 104 1.58 7.97 -16.19
C ARG A 104 1.17 6.81 -15.29
N ALA A 105 0.71 7.09 -14.09
CA ALA A 105 0.19 6.10 -13.16
C ALA A 105 -0.98 5.32 -13.77
N ASN A 106 -1.95 6.03 -14.35
CA ASN A 106 -3.09 5.41 -15.02
C ASN A 106 -2.68 4.54 -16.21
N THR A 107 -1.67 4.94 -16.99
CA THR A 107 -1.09 4.10 -18.05
C THR A 107 -0.46 2.82 -17.51
N ILE A 108 0.23 2.88 -16.36
CA ILE A 108 0.87 1.71 -15.74
C ILE A 108 -0.16 0.75 -15.14
N LEU A 109 -1.21 1.29 -14.50
CA LEU A 109 -2.28 0.48 -13.91
C LEU A 109 -3.04 -0.34 -14.97
N ASN A 110 -3.16 0.20 -16.19
CA ASN A 110 -3.79 -0.44 -17.34
C ASN A 110 -5.15 -1.08 -17.01
N LEU A 111 -6.00 -0.28 -16.35
CA LEU A 111 -7.38 -0.59 -16.00
C LEU A 111 -8.36 -0.06 -17.05
#